data_AF-A0A2N6E680-F1
#
_entry.id   AF-A0A2N6E680-F1
#
_cell.length_a   1.000
_cell.length_b   1.000
_cell.length_c   1.000
_cell.angle_alpha   90.00
_cell.angle_beta   90.00
_cell.angle_gamma   90.00
#
_symmetry.space_group_name_H-M   'P 1'
#
loop_
_entity.id
_entity.type
_entity.pdbx_description
1 polymer ?
#
loop_
_entity_poly.entity_id
_entity_poly.type
_entity_poly.pdbx_seq_one_letter_code
_entity_poly.pdbx_strand_id
1 'polypeptide(L)'
;MRVSIQPIDTWPSPLTVKKSEEVLPWVLLNAGARPADRDPVDERIIREVRERKGMIVDSPEQVGGWPSLPKNYRPFKIPDSPNGDDDGDGYSNIEEVLHQMAAEVEGRSLP
;
A
#
# COMPACT_ATOMS: atom_id res chain seq x y z
N MET A 1 5.92 -28.90 35.08
CA MET A 1 4.96 -27.78 34.89
C MET A 1 5.07 -27.35 33.43
N ARG A 2 4.11 -27.71 32.56
CA ARG A 2 4.10 -27.28 31.15
C ARG A 2 3.33 -25.98 31.07
N VAL A 3 3.98 -24.89 30.70
CA VAL A 3 3.31 -23.62 30.42
C VAL A 3 2.64 -23.75 29.06
N SER A 4 1.31 -23.74 29.02
CA SER A 4 0.56 -23.60 27.78
C SER A 4 0.65 -22.14 27.33
N ILE A 5 1.53 -21.86 26.38
CA ILE A 5 1.47 -20.63 25.60
C ILE A 5 0.28 -20.73 24.64
N GLN A 6 -0.87 -20.17 25.01
CA GLN A 6 -1.90 -19.85 24.02
C GLN A 6 -1.38 -18.62 23.26
N PRO A 7 -1.13 -18.70 21.94
CA PRO A 7 -0.79 -17.52 21.17
C PRO A 7 -1.89 -16.49 21.38
N ILE A 8 -1.53 -15.26 21.75
CA ILE A 8 -2.49 -14.18 21.81
C ILE A 8 -2.98 -13.96 20.38
N ASP A 9 -4.27 -14.18 20.13
CA ASP A 9 -4.87 -14.00 18.81
C ASP A 9 -5.17 -12.51 18.62
N THR A 10 -4.11 -11.71 18.51
CA THR A 10 -4.20 -10.27 18.21
C THR A 10 -4.34 -10.00 16.72
N TRP A 11 -4.55 -11.04 15.90
CA TRP A 11 -4.69 -10.87 14.47
C TRP A 11 -6.09 -10.37 14.16
N PRO A 12 -6.24 -9.30 13.35
CA PRO A 12 -7.55 -8.87 12.91
C PRO A 12 -8.20 -10.01 12.12
N SER A 13 -9.38 -10.44 12.56
CA SER A 13 -10.16 -11.46 11.88
C SER A 13 -11.10 -10.83 10.84
N PRO A 14 -11.27 -11.45 9.65
CA PRO A 14 -10.60 -12.67 9.21
C PRO A 14 -9.21 -12.40 8.59
N LEU A 15 -8.15 -13.02 9.15
CA LEU A 15 -6.82 -13.04 8.53
C LEU A 15 -6.75 -14.19 7.52
N THR A 16 -6.55 -13.88 6.24
CA THR A 16 -6.31 -14.89 5.21
C THR A 16 -4.80 -15.08 5.00
N VAL A 17 -4.25 -16.16 5.56
CA VAL A 17 -2.83 -16.50 5.44
C VAL A 17 -2.56 -17.10 4.05
N LYS A 18 -1.48 -16.65 3.40
CA LYS A 18 -1.00 -17.20 2.12
C LYS A 18 0.04 -18.29 2.36
N LYS A 19 0.13 -19.26 1.44
CA LYS A 19 1.20 -20.26 1.50
C LYS A 19 2.56 -19.59 1.28
N SER A 20 3.61 -20.13 1.89
CA SER A 20 4.96 -19.57 1.81
C SER A 20 5.43 -19.34 0.37
N GLU A 21 5.08 -20.24 -0.56
CA GLU A 21 5.46 -20.12 -1.98
C GLU A 21 4.71 -18.99 -2.71
N GLU A 22 3.55 -18.57 -2.20
CA GLU A 22 2.71 -17.52 -2.76
C GLU A 22 3.08 -16.13 -2.24
N VAL A 23 3.79 -16.04 -1.11
CA VAL A 23 4.11 -14.76 -0.46
C VAL A 23 4.97 -13.88 -1.36
N LEU A 24 6.08 -14.40 -1.88
CA LEU A 24 6.99 -13.60 -2.71
C LEU A 24 6.31 -12.99 -3.95
N PRO A 25 5.64 -13.76 -4.84
CA PRO A 25 4.98 -13.18 -5.99
C PRO A 25 3.85 -12.21 -5.60
N TRP A 26 3.13 -12.49 -4.51
CA TRP A 26 2.08 -11.58 -4.05
C TRP A 26 2.64 -10.25 -3.54
N VAL A 27 3.71 -10.28 -2.73
CA VAL A 27 4.36 -9.07 -2.19
C VAL A 27 4.97 -8.24 -3.33
N LEU A 28 5.66 -8.88 -4.28
CA LEU A 28 6.23 -8.17 -5.44
C LEU A 28 5.17 -7.44 -6.26
N LEU A 29 3.95 -7.98 -6.33
CA LEU A 29 2.84 -7.37 -7.05
C LEU A 29 2.16 -6.25 -6.25
N ASN A 30 1.97 -6.44 -4.94
CA ASN A 30 1.02 -5.62 -4.15
C ASN A 30 1.67 -4.64 -3.16
N ALA A 31 2.96 -4.77 -2.84
CA ALA A 31 3.56 -3.99 -1.76
C ALA A 31 3.79 -2.52 -2.12
N GLY A 32 3.54 -1.61 -1.18
CA GLY A 32 3.69 -0.17 -1.38
C GLY A 32 2.36 0.55 -1.60
N ALA A 33 2.40 1.88 -1.62
CA ALA A 33 1.19 2.72 -1.64
C ALA A 33 0.53 2.85 -3.02
N ARG A 34 1.25 2.56 -4.11
CA ARG A 34 0.74 2.68 -5.49
C ARG A 34 1.20 1.50 -6.37
N PRO A 35 0.79 0.26 -6.05
CA PRO A 35 1.32 -0.90 -6.74
C PRO A 35 1.03 -0.94 -8.25
N ALA A 36 -0.05 -0.30 -8.69
CA ALA A 36 -0.43 -0.16 -10.10
C ALA A 36 0.22 1.03 -10.84
N ASP A 37 0.94 1.91 -10.13
CA ASP A 37 1.58 3.10 -10.70
C ASP A 37 2.99 3.26 -10.12
N ARG A 38 3.89 2.40 -10.60
CA ARG A 38 5.29 2.32 -10.16
C ARG A 38 6.13 3.35 -10.88
N ASP A 39 6.96 4.08 -10.13
CA ASP A 39 7.97 4.92 -10.72
C ASP A 39 9.26 4.12 -11.02
N PRO A 40 10.26 4.71 -11.72
CA PRO A 40 11.51 4.01 -12.02
C PRO A 40 12.31 3.54 -10.79
N VAL A 41 12.15 4.20 -9.63
CA VAL A 41 12.79 3.83 -8.37
C VAL A 41 12.11 2.59 -7.79
N ASP A 42 10.78 2.55 -7.79
CA ASP A 42 10.01 1.37 -7.39
C ASP A 42 10.36 0.15 -8.26
N GLU A 43 10.38 0.33 -9.59
CA GLU A 43 10.73 -0.73 -10.54
C GLU A 43 12.14 -1.28 -10.29
N ARG A 44 13.10 -0.40 -9.97
CA ARG A 44 14.45 -0.80 -9.60
C ARG A 44 14.44 -1.68 -8.35
N ILE A 45 13.75 -1.26 -7.30
CA ILE A 45 13.69 -2.01 -6.02
C ILE A 45 13.04 -3.39 -6.24
N ILE A 46 11.92 -3.45 -6.98
CA ILE A 46 11.25 -4.71 -7.30
C ILE A 46 12.18 -5.65 -8.08
N ARG A 47 12.90 -5.13 -9.08
CA ARG A 47 13.91 -5.90 -9.84
C ARG A 47 15.02 -6.41 -8.94
N GLU A 48 15.56 -5.56 -8.06
CA GLU A 48 16.63 -5.92 -7.13
C GLU A 48 16.22 -7.02 -6.14
N VAL A 49 14.99 -6.96 -5.61
CA VAL A 49 14.43 -8.02 -4.76
C VAL A 49 14.26 -9.32 -5.55
N ARG A 50 13.71 -9.23 -6.77
CA ARG A 50 13.49 -10.40 -7.63
C ARG A 50 14.79 -11.09 -8.02
N GLU A 51 15.81 -10.32 -8.36
CA GLU A 51 17.13 -10.82 -8.75
C GLU A 51 18.02 -11.18 -7.55
N ARG A 52 17.63 -10.77 -6.33
CA ARG A 52 18.42 -10.89 -5.10
C ARG A 52 19.80 -10.24 -5.21
N LYS A 53 19.86 -9.07 -5.85
CA LYS A 53 21.10 -8.32 -6.11
C LYS A 53 21.08 -6.89 -5.54
N GLY A 54 20.01 -6.51 -4.87
CA GLY A 54 19.92 -5.22 -4.19
C GLY A 54 20.87 -5.10 -3.01
N MET A 55 21.02 -3.87 -2.53
CA MET A 55 21.81 -3.54 -1.35
C MET A 55 21.10 -2.46 -0.53
N ILE A 56 21.41 -2.40 0.76
CA ILE A 56 21.06 -1.22 1.57
C ILE A 56 22.01 -0.11 1.15
N VAL A 57 21.44 1.01 0.71
CA VAL A 57 22.21 2.20 0.31
C VAL A 57 22.43 3.09 1.53
N ASP A 58 23.61 3.68 1.62
CA ASP A 58 23.95 4.69 2.62
C ASP A 58 23.43 6.08 2.20
N SER A 59 23.27 6.30 0.89
CA SER A 59 22.83 7.58 0.33
C SER A 59 22.05 7.41 -0.98
N PRO A 60 21.00 8.21 -1.23
CA PRO A 60 20.25 8.18 -2.50
C PRO A 60 21.13 8.37 -3.74
N GLU A 61 22.21 9.15 -3.64
CA GLU A 61 23.16 9.44 -4.72
C GLU A 61 23.81 8.17 -5.29
N GLN A 62 23.97 7.12 -4.47
CA GLN A 62 24.52 5.83 -4.92
C GLN A 62 23.65 5.14 -5.98
N VAL A 63 22.40 5.56 -6.11
CA VAL A 63 21.41 4.98 -7.02
C VAL A 63 20.68 6.03 -7.86
N GLY A 64 21.31 7.18 -8.06
CA GLY A 64 20.84 8.25 -8.96
C GLY A 64 20.21 9.46 -8.26
N GLY A 65 20.18 9.50 -6.93
CA GLY A 65 19.61 10.60 -6.16
C GLY A 65 18.09 10.55 -6.03
N TRP A 66 17.51 11.65 -5.55
CA TRP A 66 16.06 11.81 -5.46
C TRP A 66 15.45 12.03 -6.84
N PRO A 67 14.34 11.35 -7.18
CA PRO A 67 13.70 11.53 -8.47
C PRO A 67 13.09 12.94 -8.58
N SER A 68 13.17 13.52 -9.78
CA SER A 68 12.39 14.71 -10.10
C SER A 68 11.00 14.28 -10.56
N LEU A 69 10.01 14.41 -9.68
CA LEU A 69 8.63 14.02 -9.97
C LEU A 69 7.83 15.18 -10.59
N PRO A 70 6.98 14.90 -11.59
CA PRO A 70 6.10 15.92 -12.15
C PRO A 70 5.04 16.34 -11.13
N LYS A 71 4.65 17.62 -11.17
CA LYS A 71 3.47 18.11 -10.45
C LYS A 71 2.22 17.70 -11.23
N ASN A 72 1.34 16.96 -10.59
CA ASN A 72 0.05 16.56 -11.16
C ASN A 72 -1.08 17.36 -10.50
N TYR A 73 -2.08 17.73 -11.29
CA TYR A 73 -3.27 18.45 -10.82
C TYR A 73 -4.52 17.66 -11.23
N ARG A 74 -5.42 17.44 -10.28
CA ARG A 74 -6.73 16.82 -10.49
C ARG A 74 -7.80 17.75 -9.90
N PRO A 75 -8.84 18.14 -10.66
CA PRO A 75 -9.98 18.83 -10.08
C PRO A 75 -10.59 17.97 -8.96
N PHE A 76 -10.79 18.56 -7.79
CA PHE A 76 -11.42 17.88 -6.65
C PHE A 76 -12.77 18.54 -6.37
N LYS A 77 -13.84 17.76 -6.56
CA LYS A 77 -15.19 18.17 -6.15
C LYS A 77 -15.38 17.71 -4.71
N ILE A 78 -15.48 18.67 -3.79
CA ILE A 78 -15.79 18.40 -2.40
C ILE A 78 -17.20 17.80 -2.33
N PRO A 79 -17.43 16.68 -1.62
CA PRO A 79 -18.76 16.12 -1.44
C PRO A 79 -19.63 17.05 -0.58
N ASP A 80 -20.96 16.90 -0.71
CA ASP A 80 -21.88 17.60 0.18
C ASP A 80 -21.68 17.10 1.62
N SER A 81 -21.82 18.01 2.60
CA SER A 81 -21.57 17.72 4.03
C SER A 81 -20.23 16.98 4.26
N PRO A 82 -19.07 17.57 3.93
CA PRO A 82 -17.80 16.85 3.89
C PRO A 82 -17.36 16.23 5.23
N ASN A 83 -17.83 16.78 6.35
CA ASN A 83 -17.55 16.25 7.70
C ASN A 83 -18.69 15.37 8.26
N GLY A 84 -19.76 15.14 7.46
CA GLY A 84 -20.86 14.24 7.82
C GLY A 84 -20.47 12.79 7.58
N ASP A 85 -21.17 11.89 8.27
CA ASP A 85 -21.06 10.43 8.15
C ASP A 85 -22.49 9.94 7.81
N ASP A 86 -22.83 10.02 6.51
CA ASP A 86 -24.21 9.85 6.06
C ASP A 86 -24.68 8.38 6.09
N ASP A 87 -23.75 7.41 6.06
CA ASP A 87 -24.04 5.98 6.15
C ASP A 87 -23.76 5.36 7.53
N GLY A 88 -23.10 6.10 8.43
CA GLY A 88 -22.92 5.74 9.84
C GLY A 88 -21.82 4.70 10.06
N ASP A 89 -20.85 4.58 9.14
CA ASP A 89 -19.80 3.58 9.19
C ASP A 89 -18.54 4.04 9.96
N GLY A 90 -18.50 5.33 10.34
CA GLY A 90 -17.42 5.95 11.09
C GLY A 90 -16.40 6.71 10.25
N TYR A 91 -16.55 6.77 8.94
CA TYR A 91 -15.80 7.64 8.04
C TYR A 91 -16.65 8.83 7.59
N SER A 92 -16.00 9.98 7.44
CA SER A 92 -16.66 11.15 6.87
C SER A 92 -16.81 11.03 5.35
N ASN A 93 -17.81 11.71 4.79
CA ASN A 93 -18.06 11.78 3.34
C ASN A 93 -16.81 12.17 2.54
N ILE A 94 -15.92 13.03 3.07
CA ILE A 94 -14.67 13.37 2.40
C ILE A 94 -13.63 12.25 2.47
N GLU A 95 -13.53 11.54 3.59
CA GLU A 95 -12.63 10.39 3.74
C GLU A 95 -13.02 9.27 2.77
N GLU A 96 -14.31 9.01 2.62
CA GLU A 96 -14.85 8.05 1.65
C GLU A 96 -14.42 8.38 0.22
N VAL A 97 -14.57 9.64 -0.21
CA VAL A 97 -14.12 10.06 -1.55
C VAL A 97 -12.60 9.92 -1.69
N LEU A 98 -11.82 10.24 -0.64
CA LEU A 98 -10.37 10.11 -0.67
C LEU A 98 -9.93 8.63 -0.72
N HIS A 99 -10.64 7.73 -0.04
CA HIS A 99 -10.42 6.29 -0.12
C HIS A 99 -10.66 5.74 -1.52
N GLN A 100 -11.75 6.17 -2.17
CA GLN A 100 -12.04 5.80 -3.55
C GLN A 100 -10.94 6.27 -4.51
N MET A 101 -10.50 7.52 -4.36
CA MET A 101 -9.40 8.07 -5.17
C MET A 101 -8.08 7.32 -4.94
N ALA A 102 -7.80 6.87 -3.72
CA ALA A 102 -6.62 6.05 -3.43
C ALA A 102 -6.72 4.66 -4.08
N ALA A 103 -7.88 4.00 -3.97
CA ALA A 103 -8.12 2.67 -4.56
C ALA A 103 -7.94 2.67 -6.09
N GLU A 104 -8.42 3.73 -6.77
CA GLU A 104 -8.21 3.94 -8.21
C GLU A 104 -6.72 3.88 -8.58
N VAL A 105 -5.88 4.57 -7.81
CA VAL A 105 -4.43 4.68 -8.05
C VAL A 105 -3.69 3.40 -7.65
N GLU A 106 -4.18 2.70 -6.64
CA GLU A 106 -3.64 1.40 -6.23
C GLU A 106 -4.02 0.27 -7.19
N GLY A 107 -4.96 0.50 -8.12
CA GLY A 107 -5.53 -0.53 -8.97
C GLY A 107 -6.32 -1.57 -8.17
N ARG A 108 -6.83 -1.20 -6.98
CA ARG A 108 -7.71 -2.04 -6.18
C ARG A 108 -9.13 -1.85 -6.66
N SER A 109 -9.84 -2.95 -6.91
CA SER A 109 -11.29 -2.93 -6.97
C SER A 109 -11.81 -2.53 -5.59
N LEU A 110 -12.70 -1.55 -5.52
CA LEU A 110 -13.47 -1.31 -4.30
C LEU A 110 -14.28 -2.59 -3.98
N PRO A 111 -14.37 -3.00 -2.69
CA PRO A 111 -15.30 -4.04 -2.28
C PRO A 111 -16.75 -3.67 -2.56
#